data_AF-A0AA88PAY2-F1
#
_entry.id   AF-A0AA88PAY2-F1
#
_cell.length_a   1.000
_cell.length_b   1.000
_cell.length_c   1.000
_cell.angle_alpha   90.00
_cell.angle_beta   90.00
_cell.angle_gamma   90.00
#
_symmetry.space_group_name_H-M   'P 1'
#
loop_
_entity.id
_entity.type
_entity.pdbx_description
1 polymer ?
#
loop_
_entity_poly.entity_id
_entity_poly.type
_entity_poly.pdbx_seq_one_letter_code
_entity_poly.pdbx_strand_id
1 'polypeptide(L)'
;MNVNWEEYYRSVFNEELSSCIKALETESPGSTVRRPMEKDEVEAQRKELQMRRERLKEREENLKKEQEELRQYKLENQETLQKNKARQLKAIQTTNELEGKNKEIEEDIKGLTERYKALLAQKDLLLSQRKLQGKHQETTAKVEDTGRDSECGGTQSIREEILERRANAEKEAEREKQKIIKEINDRRTLILHYNNIQQQQQRELEEIRSETRKWELKREELRSTAEREKLQYAQIKVGIHSIYKMIAPCWKASVEIADPYEQLELIRKHLQLLRAIADKDGSQRGLVSKL
;
A
#
# COMPACT_ATOMS: atom_id res chain seq x y z
N MET A 1 15.95 49.90 -17.85
CA MET A 1 16.64 49.38 -19.06
C MET A 1 16.72 47.87 -18.91
N ASN A 2 16.00 47.13 -19.75
CA ASN A 2 15.92 45.67 -19.64
C ASN A 2 16.98 45.10 -20.59
N VAL A 3 18.11 44.65 -20.05
CA VAL A 3 19.21 44.10 -20.85
C VAL A 3 18.80 42.72 -21.34
N ASN A 4 18.68 42.57 -22.66
CA ASN A 4 18.35 41.31 -23.30
C ASN A 4 19.58 40.40 -23.27
N TRP A 5 19.68 39.57 -22.24
CA TRP A 5 20.77 38.63 -22.03
C TRP A 5 20.95 37.66 -23.19
N GLU A 6 19.89 37.35 -23.93
CA GLU A 6 19.91 36.41 -25.05
C GLU A 6 20.69 36.98 -26.26
N GLU A 7 20.61 38.28 -26.50
CA GLU A 7 21.42 38.97 -27.51
C GLU A 7 22.88 39.12 -27.07
N TYR A 8 23.12 39.35 -25.77
CA TYR A 8 24.47 39.39 -25.21
C TYR A 8 25.18 38.04 -25.35
N TYR A 9 24.53 36.94 -24.96
CA TYR A 9 25.11 35.60 -25.09
C TYR A 9 25.33 35.22 -26.55
N ARG A 10 24.40 35.53 -27.46
CA ARG A 10 24.62 35.28 -28.89
C ARG A 10 25.77 36.08 -29.49
N SER A 11 25.96 37.33 -29.07
CA SER A 11 27.05 38.17 -29.56
C SER A 11 28.41 37.65 -29.11
N VAL A 12 28.56 37.33 -27.82
CA VAL A 12 29.81 36.81 -27.25
C VAL A 12 30.16 35.45 -27.86
N PHE A 13 29.18 34.54 -27.98
CA PHE A 13 29.42 33.23 -28.60
C PHE A 13 29.78 33.33 -30.08
N ASN A 14 29.13 34.22 -30.83
CA ASN A 14 29.45 34.40 -32.25
C ASN A 14 30.82 35.05 -32.46
N GLU A 15 31.24 35.97 -31.59
CA GLU A 15 32.59 36.54 -31.64
C GLU A 15 33.67 35.51 -31.30
N GLU A 16 33.46 34.68 -30.28
CA GLU A 16 34.41 33.60 -29.92
C GLU A 16 34.50 32.51 -30.99
N LEU A 17 33.36 32.10 -31.57
CA LEU A 17 33.34 31.14 -32.68
C LEU A 17 33.98 31.72 -33.95
N SER A 18 33.74 32.99 -34.26
CA SER A 18 34.35 33.64 -35.42
C SER A 18 35.86 33.84 -35.23
N SER A 19 36.32 34.08 -34.00
CA SER A 19 37.75 34.12 -33.66
C SER A 19 38.41 32.73 -33.75
N CYS A 20 37.75 31.69 -33.27
CA CYS A 20 38.24 30.30 -33.40
C CYS A 20 38.32 29.84 -34.87
N ILE A 21 37.35 30.20 -35.70
CA ILE A 21 37.35 29.84 -37.13
C ILE A 21 38.46 30.57 -37.88
N LYS A 22 38.68 31.87 -37.59
CA LYS A 22 39.79 32.64 -38.18
C LYS A 22 41.17 32.11 -37.76
N ALA A 23 41.33 31.67 -36.51
CA ALA A 23 42.55 31.02 -36.04
C ALA A 23 42.81 29.69 -36.76
N LEU A 24 41.75 28.95 -37.11
CA LEU A 24 41.84 27.70 -37.86
C LEU A 24 42.22 27.90 -39.34
N GLU A 25 41.86 29.04 -39.93
CA GLU A 25 42.14 29.36 -41.34
C GLU A 25 43.54 29.98 -41.56
N THR A 26 44.15 30.57 -40.52
CA THR A 26 45.52 31.12 -40.58
C THR A 26 46.63 30.08 -40.36
N GLU A 27 46.29 28.90 -39.83
CA GLU A 27 47.24 27.78 -39.71
C GLU A 27 47.21 26.90 -40.96
N SER A 28 47.87 27.36 -42.01
CA SER A 28 48.33 26.50 -43.10
C SER A 28 49.33 25.48 -42.53
N PRO A 29 49.06 24.16 -42.54
CA PRO A 29 49.98 23.19 -41.96
C PRO A 29 51.06 22.82 -42.97
N GLY A 30 52.13 23.61 -42.97
CA GLY A 30 53.44 23.15 -43.39
C GLY A 30 54.00 22.16 -42.36
N SER A 31 54.19 20.90 -42.79
CA SER A 31 55.09 19.90 -42.22
C SER A 31 55.09 19.74 -40.68
N THR A 32 54.25 18.84 -40.17
CA THR A 32 54.63 18.04 -39.00
C THR A 32 54.21 16.60 -39.26
N VAL A 33 55.20 15.71 -39.15
CA VAL A 33 55.17 14.28 -39.43
C VAL A 33 53.92 13.62 -38.83
N ARG A 34 52.93 13.34 -39.68
CA ARG A 34 51.93 12.30 -39.41
C ARG A 34 52.68 10.98 -39.43
N ARG A 35 52.87 10.36 -38.27
CA ARG A 35 52.99 8.89 -38.23
C ARG A 35 51.78 8.33 -38.99
N PRO A 36 51.93 7.38 -39.92
CA PRO A 36 50.78 6.66 -40.41
C PRO A 36 50.25 5.89 -39.20
N MET A 37 49.12 6.32 -38.62
CA MET A 37 48.29 5.35 -37.91
C MET A 37 47.98 4.29 -38.96
N GLU A 38 48.35 3.05 -38.66
CA GLU A 38 48.06 1.92 -39.53
C GLU A 38 46.57 1.97 -39.86
N LYS A 39 46.20 1.78 -41.13
CA LYS A 39 44.80 1.86 -41.58
C LYS A 39 43.86 1.02 -40.70
N ASP A 40 44.42 -0.03 -40.11
CA ASP A 40 43.79 -0.96 -39.18
C ASP A 40 43.36 -0.31 -37.85
N GLU A 41 44.12 0.64 -37.31
CA GLU A 41 43.75 1.37 -36.07
C GLU A 41 42.56 2.32 -36.29
N VAL A 42 42.55 3.00 -37.45
CA VAL A 42 41.45 3.91 -37.82
C VAL A 42 40.17 3.11 -38.13
N GLU A 43 40.30 1.94 -38.75
CA GLU A 43 39.16 1.03 -38.95
C GLU A 43 38.64 0.44 -37.64
N ALA A 44 39.53 0.10 -36.70
CA ALA A 44 39.14 -0.39 -35.38
C ALA A 44 38.34 0.67 -34.60
N GLN A 45 38.79 1.93 -34.60
CA GLN A 45 38.06 3.04 -33.96
C GLN A 45 36.71 3.30 -34.61
N ARG A 46 36.60 3.19 -35.95
CA ARG A 46 35.31 3.32 -36.66
C ARG A 46 34.33 2.22 -36.26
N LYS A 47 34.80 0.97 -36.18
CA LYS A 47 33.99 -0.17 -35.72
C LYS A 47 33.56 0.00 -34.26
N GLU A 48 34.45 0.46 -33.39
CA GLU A 48 34.12 0.73 -31.99
C GLU A 48 33.06 1.83 -31.84
N LEU A 49 33.19 2.94 -32.57
CA LEU A 49 32.19 4.01 -32.57
C LEU A 49 30.85 3.55 -33.14
N GLN A 50 30.86 2.68 -34.16
CA GLN A 50 29.63 2.10 -34.70
C GLN A 50 28.93 1.22 -33.67
N MET A 51 29.66 0.29 -33.03
CA MET A 51 29.13 -0.55 -31.95
C MET A 51 28.58 0.30 -30.80
N ARG A 52 29.24 1.40 -30.45
CA ARG A 52 28.79 2.33 -29.40
C ARG A 52 27.49 3.05 -29.78
N ARG A 53 27.35 3.46 -31.05
CA ARG A 53 26.10 4.05 -31.57
C ARG A 53 24.95 3.05 -31.56
N GLU A 54 25.20 1.80 -31.94
CA GLU A 54 24.20 0.74 -31.91
C GLU A 54 23.71 0.45 -30.48
N ARG A 55 24.63 0.33 -29.51
CA ARG A 55 24.28 0.18 -28.09
C ARG A 55 23.48 1.36 -27.52
N LEU A 56 23.80 2.59 -27.95
CA LEU A 56 23.05 3.77 -27.52
C LEU A 56 21.63 3.76 -28.09
N LYS A 57 21.45 3.39 -29.37
CA LYS A 57 20.12 3.24 -29.96
C LYS A 57 19.29 2.17 -29.25
N GLU A 58 19.88 1.01 -28.97
CA GLU A 58 19.21 -0.06 -28.22
C GLU A 58 18.79 0.41 -26.82
N ARG A 59 19.66 1.16 -26.13
CA ARG A 59 19.34 1.72 -24.82
C ARG A 59 18.22 2.78 -24.90
N GLU A 60 18.22 3.62 -25.92
CA GLU A 60 17.14 4.59 -26.15
C GLU A 60 15.80 3.89 -26.43
N GLU A 61 15.79 2.81 -27.21
CA GLU A 61 14.59 2.02 -27.47
C GLU A 61 14.07 1.32 -26.21
N ASN A 62 14.96 0.74 -25.41
CA ASN A 62 14.59 0.11 -24.14
C ASN A 62 14.04 1.14 -23.15
N LEU A 63 14.66 2.32 -23.03
CA LEU A 63 14.15 3.40 -22.20
C LEU A 63 12.77 3.90 -22.66
N LYS A 64 12.52 3.96 -23.98
CA LYS A 64 11.19 4.30 -24.50
C LYS A 64 10.15 3.24 -24.14
N LYS A 65 10.49 1.96 -24.23
CA LYS A 65 9.60 0.85 -23.83
C LYS A 65 9.28 0.92 -22.34
N GLU A 66 10.29 1.03 -21.48
CA GLU A 66 10.11 1.16 -20.03
C GLU A 66 9.26 2.39 -19.67
N GLN A 67 9.46 3.52 -20.36
CA GLN A 67 8.67 4.72 -20.14
C GLN A 67 7.19 4.50 -20.49
N GLU A 68 6.91 3.78 -21.58
CA GLU A 68 5.55 3.48 -22.01
C GLU A 68 4.87 2.47 -21.09
N GLU A 69 5.58 1.42 -20.66
CA GLU A 69 5.12 0.48 -19.64
C GLU A 69 4.78 1.20 -18.32
N LEU A 70 5.61 2.15 -17.90
CA LEU A 70 5.36 2.95 -16.70
C LEU A 70 4.14 3.86 -16.85
N ARG A 71 3.89 4.39 -18.06
CA ARG A 71 2.65 5.15 -18.34
C ARG A 71 1.42 4.26 -18.28
N GLN A 72 1.47 3.08 -18.88
CA GLN A 72 0.38 2.10 -18.85
C GLN A 72 0.08 1.67 -17.41
N TYR A 73 1.12 1.30 -16.65
CA TYR A 73 0.97 0.93 -15.24
C TYR A 73 0.34 2.05 -14.40
N LYS A 74 0.73 3.31 -14.63
CA LYS A 74 0.12 4.47 -13.95
C LYS A 74 -1.37 4.60 -14.29
N LEU A 75 -1.74 4.44 -15.56
CA LEU A 75 -3.12 4.54 -16.01
C LEU A 75 -3.97 3.41 -15.41
N GLU A 76 -3.51 2.17 -15.50
CA GLU A 76 -4.19 1.00 -14.92
C GLU A 76 -4.37 1.15 -13.40
N ASN A 77 -3.33 1.61 -12.70
CA ASN A 77 -3.40 1.82 -11.26
C ASN A 77 -4.39 2.96 -10.90
N GLN A 78 -4.49 3.99 -11.72
CA GLN A 78 -5.49 5.05 -11.54
C GLN A 78 -6.92 4.51 -11.73
N GLU A 79 -7.14 3.68 -12.75
CA GLU A 79 -8.44 3.05 -12.99
C GLU A 79 -8.86 2.11 -11.86
N THR A 80 -7.94 1.26 -11.38
CA THR A 80 -8.24 0.34 -10.27
C THR A 80 -8.56 1.12 -8.99
N LEU A 81 -7.85 2.21 -8.74
CA LEU A 81 -8.11 3.10 -7.60
C LEU A 81 -9.48 3.77 -7.70
N GLN A 82 -9.88 4.24 -8.89
CA GLN A 82 -11.22 4.80 -9.11
C GLN A 82 -12.32 3.74 -8.96
N LYS A 83 -12.14 2.55 -9.54
CA LYS A 83 -13.07 1.41 -9.39
C LYS A 83 -13.22 1.01 -7.92
N ASN A 84 -12.12 1.00 -7.16
CA ASN A 84 -12.14 0.70 -5.73
C ASN A 84 -12.92 1.76 -4.94
N LYS A 85 -12.63 3.05 -5.16
CA LYS A 85 -13.38 4.16 -4.53
C LYS A 85 -14.88 4.07 -4.83
N ALA A 86 -15.26 3.77 -6.07
CA ALA A 86 -16.67 3.60 -6.44
C ALA A 86 -17.34 2.41 -5.72
N ARG A 87 -16.62 1.30 -5.54
CA ARG A 87 -17.10 0.14 -4.76
C ARG A 87 -17.27 0.49 -3.28
N GLN A 88 -16.32 1.19 -2.68
CA GLN A 88 -16.40 1.63 -1.29
C GLN A 88 -17.59 2.56 -1.07
N LEU A 89 -17.82 3.53 -1.96
CA LEU A 89 -18.97 4.44 -1.86
C LEU A 89 -20.30 3.68 -1.96
N LYS A 90 -20.41 2.71 -2.88
CA LYS A 90 -21.60 1.86 -2.98
C LYS A 90 -21.81 1.04 -1.71
N ALA A 91 -20.76 0.45 -1.15
CA ALA A 91 -20.86 -0.31 0.10
C ALA A 91 -21.36 0.58 1.26
N ILE A 92 -20.80 1.78 1.41
CA ILE A 92 -21.24 2.75 2.43
C ILE A 92 -22.71 3.13 2.24
N GLN A 93 -23.13 3.41 0.99
CA GLN A 93 -24.53 3.71 0.69
C GLN A 93 -25.45 2.54 1.07
N THR A 94 -25.11 1.32 0.68
CA THR A 94 -25.91 0.14 1.03
C THR A 94 -25.98 -0.09 2.54
N THR A 95 -24.90 0.13 3.27
CA THR A 95 -24.89 0.01 4.73
C THR A 95 -25.80 1.07 5.37
N ASN A 96 -25.71 2.32 4.93
CA ASN A 96 -26.56 3.40 5.43
C ASN A 96 -28.05 3.15 5.16
N GLU A 97 -28.39 2.63 3.98
CA GLU A 97 -29.77 2.23 3.66
C GLU A 97 -30.29 1.11 4.56
N LEU A 98 -29.44 0.10 4.85
CA LEU A 98 -29.78 -0.99 5.77
C LEU A 98 -29.90 -0.50 7.21
N GLU A 99 -29.02 0.40 7.66
CA GLU A 99 -29.13 1.03 8.97
C GLU A 99 -30.41 1.85 9.11
N GLY A 100 -30.83 2.56 8.05
CA GLY A 100 -32.11 3.26 8.02
C GLY A 100 -33.30 2.31 8.21
N LYS A 101 -33.33 1.19 7.47
CA LYS A 101 -34.36 0.16 7.60
C LYS A 101 -34.34 -0.51 8.99
N ASN A 102 -33.16 -0.75 9.55
CA ASN A 102 -33.05 -1.32 10.89
C ASN A 102 -33.62 -0.39 11.96
N LYS A 103 -33.42 0.93 11.84
CA LYS A 103 -34.00 1.91 12.76
C LYS A 103 -35.54 1.90 12.70
N GLU A 104 -36.10 1.85 11.49
CA GLU A 104 -37.56 1.75 11.30
C GLU A 104 -38.13 0.47 11.94
N ILE A 105 -37.48 -0.67 11.70
CA ILE A 105 -37.85 -1.95 12.32
C ILE A 105 -37.73 -1.90 13.86
N GLU A 106 -36.69 -1.26 14.39
CA GLU A 106 -36.52 -1.09 15.84
C GLU A 106 -37.62 -0.23 16.47
N GLU A 107 -38.07 0.81 15.78
CA GLU A 107 -39.21 1.64 16.21
C GLU A 107 -40.52 0.84 16.22
N ASP A 108 -40.76 0.05 15.17
CA ASP A 108 -41.91 -0.85 15.09
C ASP A 108 -41.91 -1.89 16.21
N ILE A 109 -40.75 -2.51 16.49
CA ILE A 109 -40.59 -3.47 17.59
C ILE A 109 -40.90 -2.80 18.93
N LYS A 110 -40.41 -1.58 19.17
CA LYS A 110 -40.72 -0.83 20.40
C LYS A 110 -42.22 -0.58 20.52
N GLY A 111 -42.87 -0.11 19.45
CA GLY A 111 -44.32 0.12 19.43
C GLY A 111 -45.14 -1.15 19.66
N LEU A 112 -44.77 -2.27 19.04
CA LEU A 112 -45.40 -3.57 19.27
C LEU A 112 -45.20 -4.06 20.71
N THR A 113 -44.02 -3.84 21.28
CA THR A 113 -43.70 -4.23 22.66
C THR A 113 -44.56 -3.45 23.66
N GLU A 114 -44.77 -2.16 23.43
CA GLU A 114 -45.66 -1.33 24.25
C GLU A 114 -47.12 -1.78 24.17
N ARG A 115 -47.63 -2.03 22.95
CA ARG A 115 -48.98 -2.56 22.75
C ARG A 115 -49.16 -3.92 23.42
N TYR A 116 -48.17 -4.80 23.30
CA TYR A 116 -48.19 -6.11 23.95
C TYR A 116 -48.25 -5.98 25.47
N LYS A 117 -47.45 -5.10 26.07
CA LYS A 117 -47.50 -4.82 27.52
C LYS A 117 -48.86 -4.28 27.95
N ALA A 118 -49.47 -3.38 27.18
CA ALA A 118 -50.79 -2.83 27.47
C ALA A 118 -51.89 -3.91 27.43
N LEU A 119 -51.87 -4.78 26.42
CA LEU A 119 -52.78 -5.92 26.33
C LEU A 119 -52.60 -6.92 27.48
N LEU A 120 -51.35 -7.15 27.89
CA LEU A 120 -51.06 -8.02 29.03
C LEU A 120 -51.67 -7.46 30.32
N ALA A 121 -51.49 -6.16 30.58
CA ALA A 121 -52.08 -5.47 31.72
C ALA A 121 -53.62 -5.51 31.69
N GLN A 122 -54.23 -5.34 30.51
CA GLN A 122 -55.68 -5.46 30.34
C GLN A 122 -56.18 -6.88 30.63
N LYS A 123 -55.47 -7.91 30.14
CA LYS A 123 -55.77 -9.31 30.43
C LYS A 123 -55.73 -9.58 31.94
N ASP A 124 -54.70 -9.09 32.63
CA ASP A 124 -54.54 -9.28 34.08
C ASP A 124 -55.65 -8.58 34.88
N LEU A 125 -56.09 -7.39 34.44
CA LEU A 125 -57.23 -6.69 35.02
C LEU A 125 -58.54 -7.51 34.87
N LEU A 126 -58.81 -8.01 33.66
CA LEU A 126 -60.00 -8.83 33.39
C LEU A 126 -59.97 -10.15 34.16
N LEU A 127 -58.81 -10.81 34.28
CA LEU A 127 -58.65 -12.01 35.10
C LEU A 127 -58.91 -11.71 36.59
N SER A 128 -58.47 -10.54 37.07
CA SER A 128 -58.72 -10.11 38.44
C SER A 128 -60.21 -9.81 38.68
N GLN A 129 -60.90 -9.15 37.74
CA GLN A 129 -62.35 -8.96 37.77
C GLN A 129 -63.11 -10.28 37.74
N ARG A 130 -62.69 -11.24 36.90
CA ARG A 130 -63.30 -12.58 36.83
C ARG A 130 -63.13 -13.34 38.14
N LYS A 131 -61.98 -13.25 38.81
CA LYS A 131 -61.77 -13.85 40.13
C LYS A 131 -62.66 -13.23 41.21
N LEU A 132 -62.92 -11.92 41.15
CA LEU A 132 -63.84 -11.23 42.06
C LEU A 132 -65.30 -11.63 41.79
N GLN A 133 -65.71 -11.73 40.53
CA GLN A 133 -67.05 -12.21 40.15
C GLN A 133 -67.26 -13.70 40.46
N GLY A 134 -66.23 -14.54 40.32
CA GLY A 134 -66.27 -15.95 40.72
C GLY A 134 -66.55 -16.12 42.22
N LYS A 135 -66.02 -15.23 43.08
CA LYS A 135 -66.34 -15.21 44.52
C LYS A 135 -67.80 -14.79 44.81
N HIS A 136 -68.39 -13.94 43.97
CA HIS A 136 -69.81 -13.59 44.08
C HIS A 136 -70.75 -14.72 43.60
N GLN A 137 -70.33 -15.54 42.63
CA GLN A 137 -71.03 -16.77 42.26
C GLN A 137 -70.86 -17.88 43.31
N GLU A 138 -69.73 -17.96 44.01
CA GLU A 138 -69.50 -18.91 45.11
C GLU A 138 -70.39 -18.64 46.34
N THR A 139 -70.87 -17.40 46.51
CA THR A 139 -71.83 -17.03 47.57
C THR A 139 -73.30 -17.25 47.20
N THR A 140 -73.63 -17.43 45.92
CA THR A 140 -74.99 -17.77 45.47
C THR A 140 -75.16 -19.25 45.09
N ALA A 141 -74.07 -20.02 44.96
CA ALA A 141 -74.09 -21.47 44.69
C ALA A 141 -74.10 -22.36 45.96
N LYS A 142 -74.44 -21.81 47.14
CA LYS A 142 -74.60 -22.56 48.41
C LYS A 142 -76.06 -22.84 48.77
N VAL A 143 -77.00 -22.59 47.87
CA VAL A 143 -78.40 -23.00 48.00
C VAL A 143 -78.69 -23.87 46.78
N GLU A 144 -79.12 -25.10 47.04
CA GLU A 144 -79.39 -26.17 46.07
C GLU A 144 -78.17 -27.00 45.65
N ASP A 145 -77.88 -28.04 46.44
CA ASP A 145 -77.64 -29.36 45.85
C ASP A 145 -78.09 -30.47 46.81
N THR A 146 -79.42 -30.63 46.93
CA THR A 146 -80.02 -31.86 47.44
C THR A 146 -80.35 -32.77 46.29
N GLY A 147 -79.56 -33.85 46.18
CA GLY A 147 -79.99 -35.13 45.64
C GLY A 147 -80.19 -35.17 44.13
N ARG A 148 -79.39 -36.02 43.47
CA ARG A 148 -79.85 -37.34 43.02
C ARG A 148 -78.70 -38.03 42.30
N ASP A 149 -78.43 -39.25 42.74
CA ASP A 149 -77.82 -40.28 41.93
C ASP A 149 -78.67 -40.46 40.67
N SER A 150 -78.23 -39.92 39.55
CA SER A 150 -78.81 -40.18 38.23
C SER A 150 -77.69 -40.20 37.19
N GLU A 151 -77.36 -41.40 36.74
CA GLU A 151 -76.73 -41.71 35.45
C GLU A 151 -75.46 -40.92 35.06
N CYS A 152 -74.31 -41.36 35.60
CA CYS A 152 -72.97 -40.87 35.25
C CYS A 152 -72.46 -41.30 33.85
N GLY A 153 -73.20 -40.99 32.79
CA GLY A 153 -72.69 -41.09 31.40
C GLY A 153 -72.09 -39.77 30.90
N GLY A 154 -72.81 -38.65 31.10
CA GLY A 154 -72.41 -37.33 30.59
C GLY A 154 -71.23 -36.69 31.32
N THR A 155 -71.10 -36.90 32.63
CA THR A 155 -70.00 -36.34 33.45
C THR A 155 -68.67 -37.03 33.19
N GLN A 156 -68.69 -38.34 32.89
CA GLN A 156 -67.51 -39.08 32.43
C GLN A 156 -67.08 -38.60 31.05
N SER A 157 -68.03 -38.41 30.13
CA SER A 157 -67.75 -37.87 28.79
C SER A 157 -67.14 -36.46 28.81
N ILE A 158 -67.65 -35.55 29.64
CA ILE A 158 -67.07 -34.19 29.80
C ILE A 158 -65.65 -34.25 30.39
N ARG A 159 -65.40 -35.17 31.34
CA ARG A 159 -64.08 -35.35 31.94
C ARG A 159 -63.06 -35.88 30.93
N GLU A 160 -63.45 -36.83 30.08
CA GLU A 160 -62.64 -37.34 28.98
C GLU A 160 -62.31 -36.23 27.97
N GLU A 161 -63.31 -35.43 27.58
CA GLU A 161 -63.12 -34.29 26.67
C GLU A 161 -62.12 -33.25 27.22
N ILE A 162 -62.18 -32.95 28.53
CA ILE A 162 -61.23 -32.03 29.19
C ILE A 162 -59.80 -32.60 29.19
N LEU A 163 -59.64 -33.89 29.47
CA LEU A 163 -58.34 -34.55 29.44
C LEU A 163 -57.76 -34.58 28.03
N GLU A 164 -58.58 -34.86 27.02
CA GLU A 164 -58.18 -34.86 25.62
C GLU A 164 -57.77 -33.46 25.15
N ARG A 165 -58.54 -32.42 25.49
CA ARG A 165 -58.16 -31.03 25.22
C ARG A 165 -56.84 -30.65 25.87
N ARG A 166 -56.61 -31.09 27.11
CA ARG A 166 -55.35 -30.85 27.83
C ARG A 166 -54.18 -31.55 27.15
N ALA A 167 -54.34 -32.81 26.76
CA ALA A 167 -53.32 -33.58 26.05
C ALA A 167 -53.02 -32.97 24.67
N ASN A 168 -54.03 -32.47 23.96
CA ASN A 168 -53.86 -31.80 22.67
C ASN A 168 -53.14 -30.45 22.83
N ALA A 169 -53.50 -29.65 23.83
CA ALA A 169 -52.80 -28.40 24.16
C ALA A 169 -51.33 -28.66 24.53
N GLU A 170 -51.04 -29.73 25.27
CA GLU A 170 -49.68 -30.11 25.62
C GLU A 170 -48.87 -30.57 24.39
N LYS A 171 -49.48 -31.35 23.49
CA LYS A 171 -48.86 -31.73 22.21
C LYS A 171 -48.57 -30.52 21.34
N GLU A 172 -49.48 -29.55 21.27
CA GLU A 172 -49.28 -28.30 20.52
C GLU A 172 -48.15 -27.47 21.12
N ALA A 173 -48.12 -27.30 22.44
CA ALA A 173 -47.05 -26.61 23.14
C ALA A 173 -45.68 -27.28 22.90
N GLU A 174 -45.61 -28.61 22.92
CA GLU A 174 -44.36 -29.33 22.65
C GLU A 174 -43.94 -29.19 21.18
N ARG A 175 -44.87 -29.16 20.22
CA ARG A 175 -44.56 -28.89 18.80
C ARG A 175 -43.99 -27.49 18.61
N GLU A 176 -44.57 -26.47 19.23
CA GLU A 176 -44.07 -25.10 19.16
C GLU A 176 -42.68 -24.97 19.79
N LYS A 177 -42.48 -25.57 20.96
CA LYS A 177 -41.17 -25.62 21.61
C LYS A 177 -40.11 -26.28 20.72
N GLN A 178 -40.45 -27.37 20.04
CA GLN A 178 -39.53 -28.02 19.09
C GLN A 178 -39.21 -27.13 17.89
N LYS A 179 -40.17 -26.36 17.37
CA LYS A 179 -39.92 -25.38 16.30
C LYS A 179 -38.94 -24.30 16.77
N ILE A 180 -39.17 -23.73 17.95
CA ILE A 180 -38.29 -22.70 18.53
C ILE A 180 -36.87 -23.25 18.73
N ILE A 181 -36.72 -24.47 19.25
CA ILE A 181 -35.39 -25.09 19.44
C ILE A 181 -34.67 -25.27 18.10
N LYS A 182 -35.37 -25.68 17.04
CA LYS A 182 -34.79 -25.78 15.69
C LYS A 182 -34.31 -24.43 15.20
N GLU A 183 -35.15 -23.39 15.28
CA GLU A 183 -34.78 -22.03 14.87
C GLU A 183 -33.58 -21.50 15.66
N ILE A 184 -33.51 -21.76 16.97
CA ILE A 184 -32.37 -21.39 17.81
C ILE A 184 -31.10 -22.10 17.34
N ASN A 185 -31.18 -23.39 17.03
CA ASN A 185 -30.03 -24.16 16.55
C ASN A 185 -29.58 -23.70 15.16
N ASP A 186 -30.51 -23.41 14.25
CA ASP A 186 -30.18 -22.88 12.92
C ASP A 186 -29.47 -21.53 13.03
N ARG A 187 -29.97 -20.64 13.89
CA ARG A 187 -29.32 -19.35 14.19
C ARG A 187 -27.93 -19.54 14.80
N ARG A 188 -27.76 -20.48 15.74
CA ARG A 188 -26.44 -20.79 16.33
C ARG A 188 -25.45 -21.27 15.28
N THR A 189 -25.86 -22.14 14.37
CA THR A 189 -25.03 -22.59 13.25
C THR A 189 -24.63 -21.42 12.35
N LEU A 190 -25.56 -20.50 12.07
CA LEU A 190 -25.28 -19.30 11.29
C LEU A 190 -24.24 -18.40 11.98
N ILE A 191 -24.39 -18.19 13.29
CA ILE A 191 -23.44 -17.41 14.11
C ILE A 191 -22.05 -18.06 14.12
N LEU A 192 -21.97 -19.38 14.23
CA LEU A 192 -20.70 -20.12 14.17
C LEU A 192 -20.04 -19.96 12.80
N HIS A 193 -20.81 -20.06 11.72
CA HIS A 193 -20.31 -19.85 10.36
C HIS A 193 -19.72 -18.44 10.17
N TYR A 194 -20.44 -17.39 10.60
CA TYR A 194 -19.93 -16.02 10.52
C TYR A 194 -18.71 -15.78 11.40
N ASN A 195 -18.69 -16.34 12.62
CA ASN A 195 -17.51 -16.26 13.49
C ASN A 195 -16.27 -16.90 12.83
N ASN A 196 -16.43 -18.06 12.18
CA ASN A 196 -15.34 -18.71 11.47
C ASN A 196 -14.82 -17.85 10.31
N ILE A 197 -15.71 -17.23 9.52
CA ILE A 197 -15.32 -16.29 8.46
C ILE A 197 -14.57 -15.09 9.04
N GLN A 198 -15.10 -14.50 10.11
CA GLN A 198 -14.47 -13.36 10.76
C GLN A 198 -13.06 -13.71 11.29
N GLN A 199 -12.89 -14.88 11.90
CA GLN A 199 -11.58 -15.36 12.34
C GLN A 199 -10.61 -15.62 11.18
N GLN A 200 -11.11 -16.11 10.03
CA GLN A 200 -10.29 -16.28 8.84
C GLN A 200 -9.81 -14.93 8.30
N GLN A 201 -10.73 -13.98 8.13
CA GLN A 201 -10.40 -12.62 7.67
C GLN A 201 -9.44 -11.91 8.63
N GLN A 202 -9.59 -12.10 9.94
CA GLN A 202 -8.70 -11.53 10.94
C GLN A 202 -7.27 -12.09 10.80
N ARG A 203 -7.12 -13.40 10.56
CA ARG A 203 -5.81 -14.03 10.32
C ARG A 203 -5.15 -13.50 9.05
N GLU A 204 -5.89 -13.37 7.96
CA GLU A 204 -5.39 -12.81 6.70
C GLU A 204 -4.92 -11.35 6.87
N LEU A 205 -5.67 -10.55 7.63
CA LEU A 205 -5.26 -9.18 7.95
C LEU A 205 -3.98 -9.14 8.80
N GLU A 206 -3.84 -10.03 9.76
CA GLU A 206 -2.63 -10.13 10.60
C GLU A 206 -1.41 -10.57 9.78
N GLU A 207 -1.59 -11.51 8.85
CA GLU A 207 -0.55 -11.94 7.91
C GLU A 207 -0.07 -10.78 7.03
N ILE A 208 -1.00 -10.09 6.34
CA ILE A 208 -0.67 -8.93 5.49
C ILE A 208 0.03 -7.83 6.30
N ARG A 209 -0.43 -7.55 7.53
CA ARG A 209 0.21 -6.57 8.42
C ARG A 209 1.62 -6.98 8.80
N SER A 210 1.85 -8.27 9.07
CA SER A 210 3.18 -8.78 9.39
C SER A 210 4.15 -8.66 8.21
N GLU A 211 3.68 -8.95 6.99
CA GLU A 211 4.47 -8.81 5.77
C GLU A 211 4.78 -7.35 5.47
N THR A 212 3.78 -6.47 5.62
CA THR A 212 3.95 -5.03 5.44
C THR A 212 5.04 -4.50 6.37
N ARG A 213 5.04 -4.89 7.65
CA ARG A 213 6.10 -4.51 8.60
C ARG A 213 7.48 -5.02 8.19
N LYS A 214 7.58 -6.25 7.66
CA LYS A 214 8.86 -6.77 7.16
C LYS A 214 9.40 -5.92 6.01
N TRP A 215 8.53 -5.53 5.07
CA TRP A 215 8.91 -4.68 3.94
C TRP A 215 9.24 -3.26 4.37
N GLU A 216 8.55 -2.71 5.37
CA GLU A 216 8.88 -1.41 5.95
C GLU A 216 10.25 -1.40 6.61
N LEU A 217 10.58 -2.43 7.40
CA LEU A 217 11.91 -2.61 7.97
C LEU A 217 12.97 -2.72 6.88
N LYS A 218 12.74 -3.54 5.84
CA LYS A 218 13.68 -3.68 4.73
C LYS A 218 13.90 -2.37 3.98
N ARG A 219 12.82 -1.59 3.77
CA ARG A 219 12.89 -0.27 3.14
C ARG A 219 13.73 0.70 3.98
N GLU A 220 13.56 0.69 5.30
CA GLU A 220 14.31 1.56 6.21
C GLU A 220 15.80 1.17 6.26
N GLU A 221 16.11 -0.12 6.28
CA GLU A 221 17.50 -0.61 6.18
C GLU A 221 18.19 -0.15 4.89
N LEU A 222 17.50 -0.26 3.75
CA LEU A 222 18.01 0.18 2.45
C LEU A 222 18.21 1.70 2.43
N ARG A 223 17.26 2.45 2.98
CA ARG A 223 17.37 3.91 3.11
C ARG A 223 18.57 4.31 3.95
N SER A 224 18.72 3.72 5.14
CA SER A 224 19.86 3.99 6.04
C SER A 224 21.20 3.66 5.37
N THR A 225 21.24 2.55 4.61
CA THR A 225 22.44 2.16 3.85
C THR A 225 22.75 3.16 2.74
N ALA A 226 21.75 3.56 1.96
CA ALA A 226 21.92 4.56 0.91
C ALA A 226 22.35 5.94 1.46
N GLU A 227 21.81 6.35 2.61
CA GLU A 227 22.23 7.58 3.29
C GLU A 227 23.69 7.51 3.76
N ARG A 228 24.12 6.35 4.30
CA ARG A 228 25.51 6.10 4.70
C ARG A 228 26.45 6.12 3.49
N GLU A 229 26.10 5.44 2.40
CA GLU A 229 26.89 5.42 1.17
C GLU A 229 26.99 6.80 0.53
N LYS A 230 25.89 7.56 0.50
CA LYS A 230 25.87 8.94 0.02
C LYS A 230 26.81 9.84 0.85
N LEU A 231 26.81 9.67 2.17
CA LEU A 231 27.72 10.39 3.06
C LEU A 231 29.18 10.00 2.79
N GLN A 232 29.48 8.71 2.68
CA GLN A 232 30.83 8.22 2.37
C GLN A 232 31.31 8.73 1.00
N TYR A 233 30.45 8.71 -0.02
CA TYR A 233 30.76 9.27 -1.33
C TYR A 233 31.05 10.77 -1.25
N ALA A 234 30.26 11.54 -0.50
CA ALA A 234 30.51 12.97 -0.28
C ALA A 234 31.86 13.21 0.42
N GLN A 235 32.20 12.41 1.45
CA GLN A 235 33.48 12.48 2.14
C GLN A 235 34.65 12.16 1.20
N ILE A 236 34.55 11.09 0.41
CA ILE A 236 35.55 10.73 -0.60
C ILE A 236 35.71 11.86 -1.62
N LYS A 237 34.61 12.41 -2.13
CA LYS A 237 34.62 13.53 -3.09
C LYS A 237 35.34 14.75 -2.53
N VAL A 238 35.06 15.12 -1.27
CA VAL A 238 35.75 16.22 -0.58
C VAL A 238 37.24 15.93 -0.41
N GLY A 239 37.59 14.68 -0.03
CA GLY A 239 38.99 14.26 0.10
C GLY A 239 39.76 14.35 -1.21
N ILE A 240 39.19 13.85 -2.31
CA ILE A 240 39.77 13.96 -3.66
C ILE A 240 39.97 15.42 -4.03
N HIS A 241 38.96 16.26 -3.86
CA HIS A 241 39.04 17.67 -4.19
C HIS A 241 40.10 18.41 -3.36
N SER A 242 40.22 18.06 -2.07
CA SER A 242 41.25 18.61 -1.18
C SER A 242 42.66 18.26 -1.67
N ILE A 243 42.92 17.00 -1.99
CA ILE A 243 44.21 16.55 -2.54
C ILE A 243 44.50 17.21 -3.88
N TYR A 244 43.49 17.30 -4.76
CA TYR A 244 43.61 17.98 -6.03
C TYR A 244 44.02 19.45 -5.83
N LYS A 245 43.38 20.18 -4.91
CA LYS A 245 43.74 21.58 -4.60
C LYS A 245 45.18 21.75 -4.13
N MET A 246 45.74 20.78 -3.40
CA MET A 246 47.15 20.82 -2.98
C MET A 246 48.11 20.64 -4.15
N ILE A 247 47.73 19.83 -5.15
CA ILE A 247 48.60 19.46 -6.29
C ILE A 247 48.40 20.39 -7.50
N ALA A 248 47.21 20.97 -7.66
CA ALA A 248 46.84 21.82 -8.80
C ALA A 248 47.84 22.95 -9.11
N PRO A 249 48.45 23.64 -8.11
CA PRO A 249 49.48 24.65 -8.38
C PRO A 249 50.69 24.10 -9.15
N CYS A 250 51.07 22.84 -8.94
CA CYS A 250 52.19 22.20 -9.62
C CYS A 250 51.95 21.99 -11.12
N TRP A 251 50.69 22.00 -11.56
CA TRP A 251 50.30 21.70 -12.93
C TRP A 251 49.87 22.94 -13.71
N LYS A 252 49.84 24.13 -13.08
CA LYS A 252 49.31 25.39 -13.67
C LYS A 252 47.91 25.21 -14.30
N ALA A 253 47.18 24.17 -13.92
CA ALA A 253 45.86 23.86 -14.40
C ALA A 253 44.83 24.60 -13.54
N SER A 254 44.47 25.80 -13.95
CA SER A 254 43.40 26.61 -13.35
C SER A 254 42.03 26.19 -13.90
N VAL A 255 41.69 24.91 -13.82
CA VAL A 255 40.36 24.43 -14.21
C VAL A 255 39.61 24.01 -12.96
N GLU A 256 38.44 24.63 -12.75
CA GLU A 256 37.41 24.15 -11.83
C GLU A 256 36.87 22.82 -12.36
N ILE A 257 37.65 21.75 -12.16
CA ILE A 257 37.21 20.40 -12.50
C ILE A 257 36.15 20.02 -11.46
N ALA A 258 34.87 20.04 -11.84
CA ALA A 258 33.76 19.66 -10.97
C ALA A 258 33.65 18.13 -10.76
N ASP A 259 34.26 17.35 -11.65
CA ASP A 259 34.21 15.88 -11.64
C ASP A 259 35.31 15.26 -10.76
N PRO A 260 34.97 14.51 -9.69
CA PRO A 260 35.95 13.80 -8.87
C PRO A 260 36.76 12.74 -9.62
N TYR A 261 36.26 12.16 -10.72
CA TYR A 261 37.03 11.15 -11.47
C TYR A 261 38.23 11.75 -12.19
N GLU A 262 38.02 12.89 -12.86
CA GLU A 262 39.09 13.64 -13.54
C GLU A 262 40.14 14.18 -12.54
N GLN A 263 39.67 14.69 -11.39
CA GLN A 263 40.57 15.09 -10.29
C GLN A 263 41.44 13.92 -9.83
N LEU A 264 40.86 12.74 -9.66
CA LEU A 264 41.57 11.53 -9.22
C LEU A 264 42.58 11.04 -10.27
N GLU A 265 42.27 11.17 -11.57
CA GLU A 265 43.20 10.84 -12.64
C GLU A 265 44.43 11.76 -12.64
N LEU A 266 44.24 13.06 -12.42
CA LEU A 266 45.35 14.02 -12.31
C LEU A 266 46.20 13.77 -11.06
N ILE A 267 45.57 13.49 -9.92
CA ILE A 267 46.26 13.06 -8.70
C ILE A 267 47.11 11.81 -8.99
N ARG A 268 46.54 10.82 -9.69
CA ARG A 268 47.25 9.58 -10.06
C ARG A 268 48.47 9.88 -10.95
N LYS A 269 48.32 10.71 -11.99
CA LYS A 269 49.43 11.13 -12.87
C LYS A 269 50.54 11.83 -12.08
N HIS A 270 50.18 12.69 -11.12
CA HIS A 270 51.15 13.36 -10.25
C HIS A 270 51.92 12.39 -9.35
N LEU A 271 51.22 11.47 -8.68
CA LEU A 271 51.87 10.45 -7.84
C LEU A 271 52.79 9.53 -8.66
N GLN A 272 52.41 9.19 -9.90
CA GLN A 272 53.24 8.40 -10.81
C GLN A 272 54.52 9.17 -11.22
N LEU A 273 54.42 10.47 -11.49
CA LEU A 273 55.59 11.31 -11.76
C LEU A 273 56.53 11.38 -10.56
N LEU A 274 56.00 11.62 -9.35
CA LEU A 274 56.79 11.65 -8.13
C LEU A 274 57.52 10.32 -7.88
N ARG A 275 56.85 9.19 -8.12
CA ARG A 275 57.47 7.86 -8.02
C ARG A 275 58.58 7.68 -9.06
N ALA A 276 58.36 8.07 -10.32
CA ALA A 276 59.36 7.97 -11.36
C ALA A 276 60.60 8.85 -11.10
N ILE A 277 60.44 10.00 -10.43
CA ILE A 277 61.56 10.84 -9.99
C ILE A 277 62.32 10.15 -8.86
N ALA A 278 61.62 9.65 -7.83
CA ALA A 278 62.23 8.96 -6.70
C ALA A 278 63.02 7.70 -7.13
N ASP A 279 62.50 6.92 -8.08
CA ASP A 279 63.16 5.72 -8.60
C ASP A 279 64.44 6.07 -9.40
N LYS A 280 64.44 7.20 -10.13
CA LYS A 280 65.64 7.70 -10.82
C LYS A 280 66.72 8.18 -9.85
N ASP A 281 66.34 8.87 -8.79
CA ASP A 281 67.27 9.35 -7.76
C ASP A 281 67.85 8.19 -6.92
N GLY A 282 67.07 7.12 -6.70
CA GLY A 282 67.55 5.89 -6.06
C GLY A 282 68.55 5.12 -6.92
N SER A 283 68.35 5.09 -8.24
CA SER A 283 69.27 4.45 -9.19
C SER A 283 70.59 5.21 -9.34
N GLN A 284 70.56 6.55 -9.29
CA GLN A 284 71.77 7.37 -9.27
C GLN A 284 72.58 7.22 -7.97
N ARG A 285 71.94 7.11 -6.80
CA ARG A 285 72.66 6.85 -5.54
C ARG A 285 73.30 5.45 -5.49
N GLY A 286 72.71 4.44 -6.12
CA GLY A 286 73.30 3.10 -6.24
C GLY A 286 74.50 3.02 -7.19
N LEU A 287 74.60 3.93 -8.16
CA LEU A 287 75.74 4.05 -9.07
C LEU A 287 76.90 4.86 -8.45
N VAL A 288 76.61 5.84 -7.59
CA VAL A 288 77.64 6.61 -6.88
C VAL A 288 78.28 5.81 -5.72
N SER A 289 77.66 4.74 -5.23
CA SER A 289 78.26 3.86 -4.20
C SER A 289 79.11 2.70 -4.76
N LYS A 290 79.28 2.61 -6.09
CA LYS A 290 80.07 1.55 -6.77
C LYS A 290 81.25 2.10 -7.59
N LEU A 291 81.57 3.38 -7.43
CA LEU A 291 82.81 4.00 -7.89
C LEU A 291 83.61 4.43 -6.66
#